data_AF-A0A1F5MG81-F1
#
_entry.id   AF-A0A1F5MG81-F1
#
_cell.length_a   1.000
_cell.length_b   1.000
_cell.length_c   1.000
_cell.angle_alpha   90.00
_cell.angle_beta   90.00
_cell.angle_gamma   90.00
#
_symmetry.space_group_name_H-M   'P 1'
#
loop_
_entity.id
_entity.type
_entity.pdbx_description
1 polymer ?
#
loop_
_entity_poly.entity_id
_entity_poly.type
_entity_poly.pdbx_seq_one_letter_code
_entity_poly.pdbx_strand_id
1 'polypeptide(L)'
;MSAKRVWYLDEVEQGSLDNIHQTLMFGSLKEIKSLLNVVGEKEVKKCFLGFPKKIYTASAFNFIKNFILGINTKIDEQRYLKNTPRHPG
;
A
#
# COMPACT_ATOMS: atom_id res chain seq x y z
N MET A 1 -14.74 25.41 15.36
CA MET A 1 -15.00 24.01 14.95
C MET A 1 -15.04 23.95 13.43
N SER A 2 -14.41 22.93 12.84
CA SER A 2 -14.56 22.46 11.44
C SER A 2 -14.15 23.45 10.33
N ALA A 3 -13.40 23.09 9.29
CA ALA A 3 -13.27 21.80 8.63
C ALA A 3 -11.82 21.60 8.12
N LYS A 4 -11.20 20.47 8.49
CA LYS A 4 -10.00 19.98 7.80
C LYS A 4 -10.49 19.39 6.48
N ARG A 5 -10.53 20.22 5.42
CA ARG A 5 -10.71 19.73 4.04
C ARG A 5 -9.49 18.88 3.70
N VAL A 6 -9.62 17.56 3.80
CA VAL A 6 -8.62 16.62 3.28
C VAL A 6 -9.01 16.37 1.82
N TRP A 7 -8.36 17.10 0.93
CA TRP A 7 -8.54 17.13 -0.52
C TRP A 7 -8.10 15.82 -1.24
N TYR A 8 -8.42 14.63 -0.70
CA TYR A 8 -7.88 13.36 -1.22
C TYR A 8 -8.84 12.55 -2.10
N LEU A 9 -10.07 13.02 -2.34
CA LEU A 9 -11.13 12.15 -2.86
C LEU A 9 -11.51 12.31 -4.33
N ASP A 10 -11.12 13.37 -5.04
CA ASP A 10 -11.58 13.56 -6.44
C ASP A 10 -10.48 13.38 -7.50
N GLU A 11 -9.20 13.58 -7.17
CA GLU A 11 -8.09 13.30 -8.08
C GLU A 11 -6.96 12.68 -7.27
N VAL A 12 -7.03 11.36 -7.08
CA VAL A 12 -5.86 10.59 -6.69
C VAL A 12 -4.90 10.66 -7.89
N GLU A 13 -4.13 11.75 -7.99
CA GLU A 13 -3.01 11.86 -8.93
C GLU A 13 -2.22 10.55 -8.83
N GLN A 14 -1.81 9.96 -9.95
CA GLN A 14 -1.09 8.68 -9.94
C GLN A 14 0.11 8.68 -8.99
N GLY A 15 0.70 9.86 -8.74
CA GLY A 15 1.74 10.06 -7.73
C GLY A 15 1.31 9.69 -6.30
N SER A 16 0.04 9.89 -5.92
CA SER A 16 -0.46 9.57 -4.58
C SER A 16 -0.73 8.07 -4.35
N LEU A 17 -1.20 7.32 -5.37
CA LEU A 17 -1.28 5.85 -5.30
C LEU A 17 0.12 5.23 -5.21
N ASP A 18 1.02 5.73 -6.03
CA ASP A 18 2.39 5.29 -6.05
C ASP A 18 3.06 5.55 -4.70
N ASN A 19 2.83 6.73 -4.11
CA ASN A 19 3.31 7.05 -2.78
C ASN A 19 2.79 6.09 -1.71
N ILE A 20 1.51 5.68 -1.76
CA ILE A 20 0.97 4.66 -0.85
C ILE A 20 1.77 3.37 -0.96
N HIS A 21 1.95 2.85 -2.18
CA HIS A 21 2.68 1.60 -2.38
C HIS A 21 4.17 1.72 -2.00
N GLN A 22 4.81 2.84 -2.34
CA GLN A 22 6.20 3.14 -1.99
C GLN A 22 6.39 3.24 -0.47
N THR A 23 5.53 3.97 0.25
CA THR A 23 5.59 4.07 1.71
C THR A 23 5.30 2.73 2.38
N LEU A 24 4.35 1.95 1.87
CA LEU A 24 4.06 0.61 2.41
C LEU A 24 5.26 -0.34 2.24
N MET A 25 5.99 -0.25 1.12
CA MET A 25 7.11 -1.16 0.83
C MET A 25 8.44 -0.72 1.45
N PHE A 26 8.75 0.58 1.40
CA PHE A 26 10.07 1.13 1.73
C PHE A 26 10.06 2.04 2.96
N GLY A 27 8.89 2.44 3.45
CA GLY A 27 8.77 3.31 4.62
C GLY A 27 9.02 2.57 5.94
N SER A 28 9.42 3.35 6.94
CA SER A 28 9.48 2.91 8.33
C SER A 28 8.09 2.69 8.92
N LEU A 29 8.00 1.94 10.02
CA LEU A 29 6.73 1.74 10.74
C LEU A 29 6.06 3.06 11.16
N LYS A 30 6.85 4.10 11.46
CA LYS A 30 6.34 5.43 11.81
C LYS A 30 5.68 6.11 10.62
N GLU A 31 6.29 6.01 9.44
CA GLU A 31 5.74 6.56 8.19
C GLU A 31 4.49 5.81 7.75
N ILE A 32 4.49 4.47 7.84
CA ILE A 32 3.31 3.64 7.59
C ILE A 32 2.17 4.03 8.54
N LYS A 33 2.44 4.18 9.84
CA LYS A 33 1.43 4.63 10.81
C LYS A 33 0.90 6.04 10.47
N SER A 34 1.79 6.95 10.06
CA SER A 34 1.40 8.30 9.62
C SER A 34 0.48 8.24 8.40
N LEU A 35 0.83 7.40 7.40
CA LEU A 35 0.03 7.19 6.21
C LEU A 35 -1.39 6.70 6.55
N LEU A 36 -1.50 5.68 7.41
CA LEU A 36 -2.78 5.16 7.86
C LEU A 36 -3.62 6.20 8.61
N ASN A 37 -2.99 7.12 9.34
CA ASN A 37 -3.68 8.19 10.05
C ASN A 37 -4.14 9.33 9.13
N VAL A 38 -3.35 9.65 8.10
CA VAL A 38 -3.64 10.76 7.17
C VAL A 38 -4.67 10.35 6.12
N VAL A 39 -4.45 9.21 5.48
CA VAL A 39 -5.30 8.69 4.38
C VAL A 39 -6.47 7.89 4.92
N GLY A 40 -6.29 7.24 6.08
CA GLY A 40 -7.28 6.35 6.67
C GLY A 40 -7.07 4.90 6.23
N GLU A 41 -7.13 3.98 7.19
CA GLU A 41 -6.89 2.56 6.96
C GLU A 41 -7.80 1.95 5.88
N LYS A 42 -9.09 2.31 5.87
CA LYS A 42 -10.06 1.82 4.88
C LYS A 42 -9.69 2.23 3.45
N GLU A 43 -9.26 3.48 3.26
CA GLU A 43 -8.91 3.98 1.94
C GLU A 43 -7.59 3.37 1.47
N VAL A 44 -6.60 3.25 2.38
CA VAL A 44 -5.35 2.53 2.06
C VAL A 44 -5.62 1.08 1.66
N LYS A 45 -6.53 0.36 2.34
CA LYS A 45 -6.94 -1.00 1.93
C LYS A 45 -7.58 -1.01 0.55
N LYS A 46 -8.48 -0.07 0.28
CA LYS A 46 -9.15 0.06 -1.02
C LYS A 46 -8.15 0.33 -2.13
N CYS A 47 -7.19 1.23 -1.91
CA CYS A 47 -6.09 1.49 -2.85
C CYS A 47 -5.23 0.24 -3.06
N PHE A 48 -4.81 -0.42 -1.97
CA PHE A 48 -3.98 -1.62 -2.03
C PHE A 48 -4.66 -2.76 -2.81
N LEU A 49 -5.97 -2.94 -2.68
CA LEU A 49 -6.73 -3.98 -3.41
C LEU A 49 -7.12 -3.56 -4.83
N GLY A 50 -7.45 -2.28 -5.04
CA GLY A 50 -7.91 -1.75 -6.33
C GLY A 50 -6.79 -1.56 -7.34
N PHE A 51 -5.59 -1.16 -6.87
CA PHE A 51 -4.47 -0.78 -7.73
C PHE A 51 -3.19 -1.56 -7.36
N PRO A 52 -3.17 -2.89 -7.55
CA PRO A 52 -2.01 -3.70 -7.17
C PRO A 52 -0.75 -3.30 -7.94
N LYS A 53 0.38 -3.21 -7.22
CA LYS A 53 1.67 -2.79 -7.77
C LYS A 53 2.78 -3.82 -7.51
N LYS A 54 3.51 -4.19 -8.56
CA LYS A 54 4.57 -5.22 -8.57
C LYS A 54 5.90 -4.75 -7.98
N ILE A 55 5.90 -4.28 -6.74
CA ILE A 55 7.11 -3.79 -6.04
C ILE A 55 7.44 -4.58 -4.78
N TYR A 56 6.53 -5.44 -4.33
CA TYR A 56 6.66 -6.12 -3.05
C TYR A 56 7.56 -7.35 -3.14
N THR A 57 8.30 -7.61 -2.08
CA THR A 57 8.83 -8.95 -1.80
C THR A 57 7.74 -9.79 -1.13
N ALA A 58 7.84 -11.12 -1.18
CA ALA A 58 6.87 -12.00 -0.53
C ALA A 58 6.74 -11.71 0.97
N SER A 59 7.86 -11.49 1.65
CA SER A 59 7.87 -11.16 3.08
C SER A 59 7.20 -9.82 3.38
N ALA A 60 7.51 -8.77 2.61
CA ALA A 60 6.89 -7.45 2.79
C ALA A 60 5.40 -7.47 2.48
N PHE A 61 4.99 -8.13 1.39
CA PHE A 61 3.59 -8.30 1.04
C PHE A 61 2.81 -8.97 2.18
N ASN A 62 3.31 -10.08 2.72
CA ASN A 62 2.66 -10.79 3.82
C ASN A 62 2.63 -9.96 5.10
N PHE A 63 3.71 -9.22 5.39
CA PHE A 63 3.74 -8.32 6.55
C PHE A 63 2.66 -7.24 6.44
N ILE A 64 2.58 -6.57 5.30
CA ILE A 64 1.65 -5.47 5.05
C ILE A 64 0.20 -5.99 5.03
N LYS A 65 -0.05 -7.06 4.27
CA LYS A 65 -1.37 -7.67 4.15
C LYS A 65 -1.91 -8.10 5.51
N ASN A 66 -1.13 -8.87 6.28
CA ASN A 66 -1.64 -9.53 7.48
C ASN A 66 -1.56 -8.64 8.72
N PHE A 67 -0.49 -7.86 8.89
CA PHE A 67 -0.24 -7.11 10.13
C PHE A 67 -0.58 -5.63 10.02
N ILE A 68 -0.31 -4.99 8.88
CA ILE A 68 -0.58 -3.56 8.70
C ILE A 68 -2.03 -3.32 8.29
N LEU A 69 -2.52 -4.10 7.33
CA LEU A 69 -3.85 -3.93 6.75
C LEU A 69 -4.88 -4.97 7.23
N GLY A 70 -4.46 -6.02 7.94
CA GLY A 70 -5.37 -7.05 8.48
C GLY A 70 -6.30 -7.67 7.43
N ILE A 71 -5.81 -7.85 6.19
CA ILE A 71 -6.60 -8.41 5.08
C ILE A 71 -6.48 -9.92 5.10
N ASN A 72 -7.51 -10.59 5.64
CA ASN A 72 -7.55 -12.05 5.76
C ASN A 72 -8.09 -12.77 4.52
N THR A 73 -8.44 -12.04 3.46
CA THR A 73 -8.98 -12.64 2.23
C THR A 73 -7.87 -13.17 1.33
N LYS A 74 -8.22 -14.14 0.48
CA LYS A 74 -7.31 -14.65 -0.54
C LYS A 74 -7.17 -13.59 -1.65
N ILE A 75 -5.93 -13.16 -1.90
CA ILE A 75 -5.59 -12.17 -2.93
C ILE A 75 -4.57 -12.82 -3.85
N ASP A 76 -4.63 -12.50 -5.14
CA ASP A 76 -3.62 -12.92 -6.11
C ASP A 76 -2.30 -12.17 -5.90
N GLU A 77 -1.36 -12.83 -5.22
CA GLU A 77 -0.05 -12.29 -4.88
C GLU A 77 0.80 -11.96 -6.12
N GLN A 78 0.55 -12.64 -7.25
CA GLN A 78 1.32 -12.43 -8.50
C GLN A 78 1.17 -11.01 -9.07
N ARG A 79 0.12 -10.29 -8.65
CA ARG A 79 -0.11 -8.89 -9.01
C ARG A 79 0.73 -7.90 -8.18
N TYR A 80 1.31 -8.35 -7.07
CA TYR A 80 2.05 -7.53 -6.11
C TYR A 80 3.54 -7.85 -6.05
N LEU A 81 3.90 -9.11 -6.28
CA LEU A 81 5.27 -9.56 -6.12
C LEU A 81 6.14 -9.10 -7.30
N LYS A 82 7.30 -8.53 -6.98
CA LYS A 82 8.35 -8.31 -7.97
C LYS A 82 8.94 -9.67 -8.37
N ASN A 83 8.92 -9.97 -9.66
CA ASN A 83 9.60 -11.15 -10.19
C ASN A 83 11.10 -10.85 -10.25
N THR A 84 11.83 -11.15 -9.18
CA THR A 84 13.30 -11.18 -9.26
C THR A 84 13.69 -12.49 -9.94
N PRO A 85 14.29 -12.47 -11.16
CA PRO A 85 14.82 -13.69 -11.75
C PRO A 85 15.88 -14.25 -10.81
N ARG A 86 15.73 -15.50 -10.37
CA ARG A 86 16.71 -16.13 -9.46
C ARG A 86 18.01 -16.56 -10.17
N HIS A 87 18.18 -16.26 -11.46
CA HIS A 87 19.41 -16.48 -12.22
C HIS A 87 19.70 -15.27 -13.13
N PRO A 88 20.65 -14.39 -12.80
CA PRO A 88 21.47 -13.77 -13.82
C PRO A 88 22.45 -14.86 -14.30
N GLY A 89 22.37 -15.23 -15.58
CA GLY A 89 23.34 -16.13 -16.21
C GLY A 89 24.74 -15.56 -16.22
#